data_AF-F0GZK4-F1
#
_entry.id   AF-F0GZK4-F1
#
_cell.length_a   1.000
_cell.length_b   1.000
_cell.length_c   1.000
_cell.angle_alpha   90.00
_cell.angle_beta   90.00
_cell.angle_gamma   90.00
#
_symmetry.space_group_name_H-M   'P 1'
#
loop_
_entity.id
_entity.type
_entity.pdbx_description
1 polymer ?
#
loop_
_entity_poly.entity_id
_entity_poly.type
_entity_poly.pdbx_seq_one_letter_code
_entity_poly.pdbx_strand_id
1 'polypeptide(L)'
;MQENYLLVDLDKILNNIKLIKEKSINSKICAVLKADGYGLGALEIAKYINDQIDYIAVAQFKEAKYLRDNGIDKPILILGYLPLDKYKECSSLNIDVGIYDLDYARKINESITGSINCHILLDTGHTRLGFRDFEIEKIKT
;
A
#
# COMPACT_ATOMS: atom_id res chain seq x y z
N MET A 1 -31.40 -12.39 20.13
CA MET A 1 -30.47 -11.75 19.20
C MET A 1 -29.34 -12.74 19.00
N GLN A 2 -29.08 -13.19 17.78
CA GLN A 2 -27.99 -14.13 17.52
C GLN A 2 -26.75 -13.30 17.19
N GLU A 3 -25.73 -13.37 18.04
CA GLU A 3 -24.48 -12.65 17.84
C GLU A 3 -23.56 -13.48 16.94
N ASN A 4 -23.10 -12.88 15.84
CA ASN A 4 -22.09 -13.46 14.96
C ASN A 4 -20.76 -12.78 15.28
N TYR A 5 -19.73 -13.58 15.57
CA TYR A 5 -18.38 -13.10 15.83
C TYR A 5 -17.37 -13.84 14.96
N LEU A 6 -16.28 -13.16 14.63
CA LEU A 6 -15.12 -13.71 13.95
C LEU A 6 -13.92 -13.67 14.92
N LEU A 7 -13.39 -14.84 15.28
CA LEU A 7 -12.17 -14.93 16.06
C LEU A 7 -10.96 -14.90 15.12
N VAL A 8 -10.06 -13.95 15.36
CA VAL A 8 -8.82 -13.79 14.58
C VAL A 8 -7.64 -14.07 15.48
N ASP A 9 -6.87 -15.10 15.15
CA ASP A 9 -5.65 -15.47 15.86
C ASP A 9 -4.44 -14.73 15.25
N LEU A 10 -4.01 -13.67 15.94
CA LEU A 10 -2.90 -12.82 15.50
C LEU A 10 -1.54 -13.55 15.55
N ASP A 11 -1.37 -14.56 16.40
CA ASP A 11 -0.15 -15.36 16.45
C ASP A 11 0.01 -16.21 15.19
N LYS A 12 -1.09 -16.67 14.59
CA LYS A 12 -1.03 -17.37 13.29
C LYS A 12 -0.54 -16.45 12.18
N ILE A 13 -0.99 -15.20 12.16
CA ILE A 13 -0.53 -14.19 11.19
C ILE A 13 0.97 -13.92 11.40
N LEU A 14 1.38 -13.71 12.65
CA LEU A 14 2.79 -13.52 13.01
C LEU A 14 3.68 -14.69 12.58
N ASN A 15 3.24 -15.92 12.82
CA ASN A 15 3.98 -17.12 12.41
C ASN A 15 4.10 -17.22 10.88
N ASN A 16 3.05 -16.87 10.13
CA ASN A 16 3.12 -16.81 8.67
C ASN A 16 4.17 -15.78 8.21
N ILE A 17 4.22 -14.60 8.84
CA ILE A 17 5.23 -13.57 8.52
C ILE A 17 6.65 -14.10 8.78
N LYS A 18 6.89 -14.77 9.92
CA LYS A 18 8.19 -15.37 10.23
C LYS A 18 8.62 -16.39 9.17
N LEU A 19 7.72 -17.28 8.76
CA LEU A 19 7.97 -18.26 7.70
C LEU A 19 8.27 -17.61 6.34
N ILE A 20 7.60 -16.49 6.01
CA ILE A 20 7.89 -15.73 4.79
C ILE A 20 9.29 -15.11 4.87
N LYS A 21 9.67 -14.54 6.03
CA LYS A 21 10.99 -13.94 6.25
C LYS A 21 12.12 -14.96 6.09
N GLU A 22 11.95 -16.17 6.62
CA GLU A 22 12.92 -17.26 6.45
C GLU A 22 13.19 -17.59 4.97
N LYS A 23 12.17 -17.46 4.12
CA LYS A 23 12.28 -17.70 2.67
C LYS A 23 12.73 -16.47 1.88
N SER A 24 12.81 -15.31 2.52
CA SER A 24 12.95 -14.00 1.89
C SER A 24 14.05 -13.17 2.55
N ILE A 25 15.17 -13.80 2.90
CA ILE A 25 16.26 -13.24 3.74
C ILE A 25 16.80 -11.88 3.26
N ASN A 26 16.73 -11.58 1.97
CA ASN A 26 17.23 -10.33 1.39
C ASN A 26 16.11 -9.38 0.90
N SER A 27 14.87 -9.64 1.30
CA SER A 27 13.71 -8.88 0.85
C SER A 27 13.00 -8.21 2.01
N LYS A 28 12.48 -7.01 1.77
CA LYS A 28 11.54 -6.34 2.67
C LYS A 28 10.21 -7.08 2.68
N ILE A 29 9.52 -7.06 3.82
CA ILE A 29 8.19 -7.61 3.98
C ILE A 29 7.15 -6.50 3.91
N CYS A 30 6.25 -6.62 2.92
CA CYS A 30 5.08 -5.76 2.79
C CYS A 30 3.82 -6.52 3.19
N ALA A 31 3.17 -6.10 4.28
CA ALA A 31 1.88 -6.64 4.68
C ALA A 31 0.76 -5.99 3.86
N VAL A 32 0.10 -6.78 3.01
CA VAL A 32 -1.06 -6.30 2.27
C VAL A 32 -2.28 -6.39 3.18
N LEU A 33 -2.82 -5.26 3.62
CA LEU A 33 -3.94 -5.16 4.57
C LEU A 33 -5.18 -4.48 3.95
N LYS A 34 -5.31 -4.53 2.62
CA LYS A 34 -6.51 -4.06 1.90
C LYS A 34 -7.78 -4.80 2.35
N ALA A 35 -8.93 -4.19 2.10
CA ALA A 35 -10.24 -4.71 2.46
C ALA A 35 -10.32 -5.08 3.95
N ASP A 36 -9.89 -4.16 4.80
CA ASP A 36 -9.84 -4.34 6.26
C ASP A 36 -9.05 -5.60 6.69
N GLY A 37 -7.84 -5.77 6.14
CA GLY A 37 -7.01 -6.93 6.45
C GLY A 37 -7.65 -8.23 5.96
N TYR A 38 -8.26 -8.20 4.76
CA TYR A 38 -9.05 -9.31 4.22
C TYR A 38 -10.25 -9.69 5.10
N GLY A 39 -10.87 -8.69 5.75
CA GLY A 39 -12.01 -8.85 6.66
C GLY A 39 -11.65 -9.32 8.06
N LEU A 40 -10.36 -9.31 8.40
CA LEU A 40 -9.84 -9.77 9.70
C LEU A 40 -9.54 -8.62 10.68
N GLY A 41 -9.70 -7.35 10.25
CA GLY A 41 -9.40 -6.17 11.06
C GLY A 41 -7.98 -5.64 10.80
N ALA A 42 -7.86 -4.72 9.83
CA ALA A 42 -6.56 -4.19 9.38
C ALA A 42 -5.77 -3.51 10.50
N LEU A 43 -6.43 -2.71 11.33
CA LEU A 43 -5.76 -1.89 12.34
C LEU A 43 -5.13 -2.75 13.43
N GLU A 44 -5.88 -3.71 13.97
CA GLU A 44 -5.39 -4.59 15.03
C GLU A 44 -4.26 -5.49 14.51
N ILE A 45 -4.39 -6.00 13.29
CA ILE A 45 -3.31 -6.72 12.62
C ILE A 45 -2.08 -5.83 12.45
N ALA A 46 -2.23 -4.62 11.90
CA ALA A 46 -1.13 -3.69 11.63
C ALA A 46 -0.36 -3.35 12.91
N LYS A 47 -1.06 -3.07 14.02
CA LYS A 47 -0.44 -2.82 15.32
C LYS A 47 0.33 -4.04 15.82
N TYR A 48 -0.27 -5.23 15.75
CA TYR A 48 0.34 -6.46 16.28
C TYR A 48 1.61 -6.86 15.55
N ILE A 49 1.63 -6.73 14.22
CA ILE A 49 2.76 -7.16 13.38
C ILE A 49 3.75 -6.04 13.06
N ASN A 50 3.55 -4.82 13.60
CA ASN A 50 4.25 -3.62 13.17
C ASN A 50 5.78 -3.80 13.13
N ASP A 51 6.36 -4.41 14.15
CA ASP A 51 7.83 -4.57 14.25
C ASP A 51 8.39 -5.73 13.40
N GLN A 52 7.50 -6.47 12.74
CA GLN A 52 7.84 -7.66 11.97
C GLN A 52 7.88 -7.39 10.47
N ILE A 53 7.32 -6.26 10.05
CA ILE A 53 7.15 -5.85 8.65
C ILE A 53 7.87 -4.54 8.36
N ASP A 54 8.20 -4.32 7.10
CA ASP A 54 8.88 -3.11 6.63
C ASP A 54 7.91 -2.11 6.01
N TYR A 55 6.74 -2.60 5.59
CA TYR A 55 5.84 -1.87 4.72
C TYR A 55 4.40 -2.38 4.87
N ILE A 56 3.40 -1.51 4.70
CA ILE A 56 1.98 -1.89 4.60
C ILE A 56 1.45 -1.48 3.23
N ALA A 57 0.63 -2.32 2.62
CA ALA A 57 -0.06 -1.99 1.37
C ALA A 57 -1.58 -2.11 1.51
N VAL A 58 -2.29 -1.14 0.95
CA VAL A 58 -3.76 -1.09 0.94
C VAL A 58 -4.28 -0.82 -0.47
N ALA A 59 -5.59 -0.92 -0.69
CA ALA A 59 -6.18 -0.70 -2.00
C ALA A 59 -6.62 0.75 -2.22
N GLN A 60 -7.04 1.45 -1.17
CA GLN A 60 -7.67 2.76 -1.27
C GLN A 60 -7.11 3.77 -0.26
N PHE A 61 -7.19 5.06 -0.60
CA PHE A 61 -6.79 6.16 0.28
C PHE A 61 -7.44 6.11 1.66
N LYS A 62 -8.75 5.81 1.72
CA LYS A 62 -9.48 5.74 2.99
C LYS A 62 -8.89 4.71 3.96
N GLU A 63 -8.35 3.60 3.45
CA GLU A 63 -7.72 2.55 4.26
C GLU A 63 -6.37 3.04 4.79
N ALA A 64 -5.56 3.67 3.93
CA ALA A 64 -4.27 4.25 4.32
C ALA A 64 -4.46 5.35 5.36
N LYS A 65 -5.40 6.27 5.11
CA LYS A 65 -5.77 7.34 6.04
C LYS A 65 -6.27 6.78 7.37
N TYR A 66 -7.13 5.75 7.35
CA TYR A 66 -7.62 5.12 8.57
C TYR A 66 -6.46 4.57 9.43
N LEU A 67 -5.48 3.89 8.83
CA LEU A 67 -4.31 3.41 9.55
C LEU A 67 -3.45 4.56 10.11
N ARG A 68 -3.20 5.60 9.30
CA ARG A 68 -2.45 6.81 9.72
C ARG A 68 -3.12 7.52 10.89
N ASP A 69 -4.42 7.80 10.79
CA ASP A 69 -5.20 8.48 11.82
C ASP A 69 -5.21 7.68 13.15
N ASN A 70 -4.93 6.37 13.11
CA ASN A 70 -4.84 5.49 14.27
C ASN A 70 -3.39 5.15 14.69
N GLY A 71 -2.41 5.97 14.29
CA GLY A 71 -1.04 5.91 14.81
C GLY A 71 -0.14 4.86 14.16
N ILE A 72 -0.52 4.33 13.00
CA ILE A 72 0.41 3.53 12.20
C ILE A 72 1.38 4.47 11.49
N ASP A 73 2.68 4.36 11.79
CA ASP A 73 3.74 5.18 11.19
C ASP A 73 4.59 4.43 10.14
N LYS A 74 4.39 3.11 9.99
CA LYS A 74 5.05 2.30 8.96
C LYS A 74 4.79 2.87 7.56
N PRO A 75 5.71 2.83 6.58
CA PRO A 75 5.40 3.22 5.20
C PRO A 75 4.14 2.50 4.67
N ILE A 76 3.24 3.26 4.04
CA ILE A 76 1.97 2.74 3.49
C ILE A 76 1.90 3.04 2.00
N LEU A 77 1.61 2.01 1.19
CA LEU A 77 1.50 2.10 -0.26
C LEU A 77 0.06 1.82 -0.69
N ILE A 78 -0.50 2.72 -1.49
CA ILE A 78 -1.77 2.47 -2.17
C ILE A 78 -1.48 1.71 -3.48
N LEU A 79 -2.01 0.49 -3.58
CA LEU A 79 -1.88 -0.37 -4.76
C LEU A 79 -2.90 -0.06 -5.86
N GLY A 80 -3.97 0.65 -5.51
CA GLY A 80 -5.10 0.93 -6.40
C GLY A 80 -5.02 2.30 -7.08
N TYR A 81 -6.05 2.59 -7.87
CA TYR A 81 -6.29 3.92 -8.42
C TYR A 81 -6.47 4.95 -7.30
N LEU A 82 -5.90 6.13 -7.49
CA LEU A 82 -6.07 7.29 -6.62
C LEU A 82 -6.54 8.47 -7.47
N PRO A 83 -7.61 9.19 -7.08
CA PRO A 83 -8.01 10.43 -7.76
C PRO A 83 -7.01 11.58 -7.52
N LEU A 84 -6.93 12.54 -8.45
CA LEU A 84 -5.90 13.61 -8.43
C LEU A 84 -5.94 14.47 -7.16
N ASP A 85 -7.13 14.71 -6.62
CA ASP A 85 -7.34 15.54 -5.42
C ASP A 85 -6.78 14.91 -4.14
N LYS A 86 -6.46 13.61 -4.14
CA LYS A 86 -5.92 12.89 -2.99
C LYS A 86 -4.41 12.90 -2.88
N TYR A 87 -3.69 13.23 -3.94
CA TYR A 87 -2.22 13.23 -3.90
C TYR A 87 -1.63 14.25 -2.93
N LYS A 88 -2.28 15.40 -2.76
CA LYS A 88 -1.89 16.40 -1.75
C LYS A 88 -2.01 15.84 -0.33
N GLU A 89 -3.09 15.13 -0.04
CA GLU A 89 -3.28 14.47 1.26
C GLU A 89 -2.25 13.34 1.44
N CYS A 90 -2.02 12.50 0.42
CA CYS A 90 -0.99 11.45 0.49
C CYS A 90 0.41 12.00 0.78
N SER A 91 0.80 13.10 0.12
CA SER A 91 2.06 13.79 0.39
C SER A 91 2.13 14.28 1.84
N SER A 92 1.06 14.89 2.36
CA SER A 92 1.03 15.37 3.76
C SER A 92 1.03 14.26 4.81
N LEU A 93 0.49 13.08 4.50
CA LEU A 93 0.37 11.94 5.40
C LEU A 93 1.49 10.90 5.22
N ASN A 94 2.49 11.19 4.38
CA ASN A 94 3.56 10.25 4.02
C ASN A 94 2.99 8.89 3.57
N ILE A 95 2.08 8.92 2.62
CA ILE A 95 1.49 7.74 1.97
C ILE A 95 2.06 7.65 0.55
N ASP A 96 2.69 6.53 0.25
CA ASP A 96 3.31 6.26 -1.03
C ASP A 96 2.24 5.80 -2.05
N VAL A 97 2.52 6.05 -3.32
CA VAL A 97 1.54 5.86 -4.41
C VAL A 97 2.12 5.10 -5.59
N GLY A 98 1.25 4.42 -6.33
CA GLY A 98 1.59 3.89 -7.63
C GLY A 98 1.47 4.93 -8.74
N ILE A 99 2.46 4.99 -9.63
CA ILE A 99 2.44 5.76 -10.88
C ILE A 99 2.44 4.78 -12.05
N TYR A 100 1.48 4.95 -12.95
CA TYR A 100 1.24 4.07 -14.09
C TYR A 100 0.97 4.83 -15.40
N ASP A 101 1.00 6.16 -15.36
CA ASP A 101 0.80 7.04 -16.52
C ASP A 101 1.62 8.32 -16.33
N LEU A 102 2.34 8.76 -17.36
CA LEU A 102 3.25 9.92 -17.28
C LEU A 102 2.52 11.26 -17.31
N ASP A 103 1.45 11.38 -18.08
CA ASP A 103 0.66 12.62 -18.10
C ASP A 103 -0.05 12.81 -16.76
N TYR A 104 -0.47 11.70 -16.15
CA TYR A 104 -0.97 11.67 -14.80
C TYR A 104 0.11 12.05 -13.78
N ALA A 105 1.33 11.51 -13.92
CA ALA A 105 2.47 11.88 -13.07
C ALA A 105 2.79 13.39 -13.12
N ARG A 106 2.74 14.01 -14.31
CA ARG A 106 2.91 15.45 -14.47
C ARG A 106 1.84 16.25 -13.73
N LYS A 107 0.55 15.87 -13.90
CA LYS A 107 -0.57 16.50 -13.19
C LYS A 107 -0.46 16.36 -11.67
N ILE A 108 0.05 15.23 -11.19
CA ILE A 108 0.33 15.02 -9.76
C ILE A 108 1.43 15.99 -9.29
N ASN A 109 2.53 16.08 -10.04
CA ASN A 109 3.64 16.97 -9.71
C ASN A 109 3.23 18.45 -9.69
N GLU A 110 2.29 18.85 -10.56
CA GLU A 110 1.72 20.20 -10.56
C GLU A 110 0.73 20.45 -9.39
N SER A 111 0.10 19.40 -8.86
CA SER A 111 -0.93 19.52 -7.81
C SER A 111 -0.40 19.49 -6.38
N ILE A 112 0.87 19.14 -6.19
CA ILE A 112 1.52 19.05 -4.88
C ILE A 112 2.65 20.08 -4.77
N THR A 113 2.83 20.64 -3.56
CA THR A 113 3.92 21.58 -3.26
C THR A 113 5.13 20.90 -2.58
N GLY A 114 5.08 19.58 -2.41
CA GLY A 114 6.08 18.77 -1.73
C GLY A 114 6.45 17.54 -2.55
N SER A 115 7.14 16.59 -1.91
CA SER A 115 7.44 15.29 -2.52
C SER A 115 6.43 14.24 -2.09
N ILE A 116 6.32 13.21 -2.92
CA ILE A 116 5.61 11.98 -2.60
C ILE A 116 6.45 10.82 -3.13
N ASN A 117 6.59 9.78 -2.32
CA ASN A 117 7.27 8.57 -2.76
C ASN A 117 6.37 7.82 -3.73
N CYS A 118 6.96 7.38 -4.84
CA CYS A 118 6.25 6.75 -5.93
C CYS A 118 6.86 5.39 -6.25
N HIS A 119 6.00 4.42 -6.51
CA HIS A 119 6.36 3.16 -7.15
C HIS A 119 5.92 3.20 -8.61
N ILE A 120 6.84 2.94 -9.54
CA ILE A 120 6.49 2.79 -10.96
C ILE A 120 5.84 1.42 -11.15
N LEU A 121 4.61 1.41 -11.63
CA LEU A 121 3.87 0.18 -11.91
C LEU A 121 4.14 -0.22 -13.35
N LEU A 122 4.53 -1.48 -13.55
CA LEU A 122 4.73 -2.06 -14.87
C LEU A 122 3.57 -3.01 -15.16
N ASP A 123 2.94 -2.86 -16.33
CA ASP A 123 1.94 -3.80 -16.82
C ASP A 123 2.64 -4.90 -17.61
N THR A 124 2.91 -6.01 -16.93
CA THR A 124 3.56 -7.21 -17.50
C THR A 124 2.54 -8.21 -18.07
N GLY A 125 1.30 -7.78 -18.35
CA GLY A 125 0.26 -8.61 -18.98
C GLY A 125 -1.07 -8.68 -18.23
N HIS A 126 -1.24 -7.95 -17.12
CA HIS A 126 -2.52 -7.89 -16.39
C HIS A 126 -3.52 -6.94 -17.06
N THR A 127 -3.07 -6.02 -17.90
CA THR A 127 -3.89 -5.11 -18.72
C THR A 127 -4.83 -4.21 -17.93
N ARG A 128 -4.47 -3.88 -16.68
CA ARG A 128 -5.31 -3.08 -15.77
C ARG A 128 -4.65 -1.78 -15.32
N LEU A 129 -3.46 -1.85 -14.74
CA LEU A 129 -2.68 -0.71 -14.28
C LEU A 129 -1.20 -0.98 -14.54
N GLY A 130 -0.48 0.04 -14.99
CA GLY A 130 0.97 0.02 -15.20
C GLY A 130 1.37 0.49 -16.59
N PHE A 131 2.61 0.94 -16.71
CA PHE A 131 3.25 1.23 -17.98
C PHE A 131 3.44 -0.07 -18.75
N ARG A 132 2.99 -0.10 -20.01
CA ARG A 132 3.19 -1.24 -20.89
C ARG A 132 4.59 -1.25 -21.47
N ASP A 133 5.01 -2.39 -22.02
CA ASP A 133 6.34 -2.57 -22.63
C ASP A 133 6.71 -1.47 -23.63
N PHE A 134 5.77 -1.01 -24.47
CA PHE A 134 6.00 0.04 -25.45
C PHE A 134 6.08 1.46 -24.86
N GLU A 135 5.83 1.61 -23.56
CA GLU A 135 5.90 2.88 -22.83
C GLU A 135 7.13 2.98 -21.94
N ILE A 136 7.89 1.88 -21.80
CA ILE A 136 9.07 1.82 -20.92
C ILE A 136 10.12 2.87 -21.30
N GLU A 137 10.31 3.16 -22.59
CA GLU A 137 11.23 4.21 -23.04
C GLU A 137 10.84 5.61 -22.55
N LYS A 138 9.56 5.83 -22.21
CA LYS A 138 9.12 7.13 -21.68
C LYS A 138 9.55 7.33 -20.22
N ILE A 139 9.85 6.25 -19.49
CA ILE A 139 10.19 6.26 -18.06
C ILE A 139 11.66 5.89 -17.78
N LYS A 140 12.42 5.52 -18.81
CA LYS A 140 13.88 5.40 -18.74
C LYS A 140 14.48 6.80 -18.84
N THR A 141 15.12 7.25 -17.77
CA THR A 141 15.99 8.44 -17.76
C THR A 141 17.33 8.14 -18.40
#